data_AF-A0A2W0A013-F1
#
_entry.id   AF-A0A2W0A013-F1
#
_cell.length_a   1.000
_cell.length_b   1.000
_cell.length_c   1.000
_cell.angle_alpha   90.00
_cell.angle_beta   90.00
_cell.angle_gamma   90.00
#
_symmetry.space_group_name_H-M   'P 1'
#
loop_
_entity.id
_entity.type
_entity.pdbx_description
1 polymer ?
#
loop_
_entity_poly.entity_id
_entity_poly.type
_entity_poly.pdbx_seq_one_letter_code
_entity_poly.pdbx_strand_id
1 'polypeptide(L)'
;MTDAGYLALLLALLQPFIVFPHYTKKLLASLFVTGGVLLPVGIFLIHYVGLAYSPFAVIGWGSVLADFAGALLIAALVGEAWGLYKYSRGARADAGEMEDLQAGGWARRALLSAGTVLVLLGFLYGAWYSAVDLYRHEEQETTILKNMIDDAGQPSNLPAAALEVKNFGNLAGERAVKIAAHSHIIEFGILAILLSFIQPYVFLSESWRRRWVQVLLAGSAILPIFVLLELKLGLVAGGIADVGGLMVVIALVGMLVGVLRQTGSLDSRSGVAR
;
A
#
# COMPACT_ATOMS: atom_id res chain seq x y z
N MET A 1 -4.80 4.61 -5.77
CA MET A 1 -5.02 3.36 -6.55
C MET A 1 -4.41 2.14 -5.88
N THR A 2 -3.39 2.32 -5.06
CA THR A 2 -2.84 1.28 -4.16
C THR A 2 -3.81 0.91 -3.03
N ASP A 3 -4.70 1.82 -2.64
CA ASP A 3 -5.58 1.69 -1.45
C ASP A 3 -6.59 0.53 -1.55
N ALA A 4 -7.26 0.36 -2.70
CA ALA A 4 -8.18 -0.75 -2.92
C ALA A 4 -7.46 -2.10 -3.01
N GLY A 5 -6.23 -2.12 -3.55
CA GLY A 5 -5.38 -3.31 -3.59
C GLY A 5 -4.91 -3.74 -2.20
N TYR A 6 -4.48 -2.78 -1.36
CA TYR A 6 -4.15 -3.04 0.04
C TYR A 6 -5.35 -3.53 0.84
N LEU A 7 -6.52 -2.94 0.62
CA LEU A 7 -7.75 -3.35 1.27
C LEU A 7 -8.21 -4.75 0.80
N ALA A 8 -8.07 -5.08 -0.48
CA ALA A 8 -8.32 -6.43 -1.00
C ALA A 8 -7.44 -7.46 -0.30
N LEU A 9 -6.16 -7.15 -0.14
CA LEU A 9 -5.16 -8.02 0.46
C LEU A 9 -5.40 -8.20 1.97
N LEU A 10 -5.77 -7.12 2.67
CA LEU A 10 -6.18 -7.16 4.06
C LEU A 10 -7.46 -7.99 4.27
N LEU A 11 -8.48 -7.80 3.43
CA LEU A 11 -9.70 -8.60 3.47
C LEU A 11 -9.44 -10.07 3.15
N ALA A 12 -8.56 -10.38 2.19
CA ALA A 12 -8.16 -11.74 1.87
C ALA A 12 -7.52 -12.45 3.07
N LEU A 13 -6.71 -11.73 3.87
CA LEU A 13 -6.14 -12.27 5.09
C LEU A 13 -7.14 -12.38 6.26
N LEU A 14 -8.19 -11.55 6.25
CA LEU A 14 -9.27 -11.62 7.23
C LEU A 14 -10.30 -12.70 6.90
N GLN A 15 -10.35 -13.22 5.67
CA GLN A 15 -11.32 -14.25 5.24
C GLN A 15 -11.45 -15.46 6.18
N PRO A 16 -10.37 -15.99 6.79
CA PRO A 16 -10.48 -17.08 7.76
C PRO A 16 -11.31 -16.72 9.00
N PHE A 17 -11.35 -15.44 9.38
CA PHE A 17 -12.05 -14.93 10.57
C PHE A 17 -13.47 -14.47 10.30
N ILE A 18 -13.94 -14.55 9.06
CA ILE A 18 -15.26 -14.07 8.66
C ILE A 18 -16.22 -15.26 8.70
N VAL A 19 -17.22 -15.22 9.58
CA VAL A 19 -18.15 -16.33 9.80
C VAL A 19 -19.30 -16.28 8.79
N PHE A 20 -19.02 -16.75 7.57
CA PHE A 20 -20.00 -16.93 6.51
C PHE A 20 -19.76 -18.21 5.70
N PRO A 21 -20.81 -18.76 5.06
CA PRO A 21 -20.65 -19.83 4.07
C PRO A 21 -19.77 -19.40 2.90
N HIS A 22 -19.09 -20.38 2.27
CA HIS A 22 -18.20 -20.13 1.14
C HIS A 22 -18.88 -19.37 -0.02
N TYR A 23 -20.15 -19.63 -0.28
CA TYR A 23 -20.95 -18.91 -1.28
C TYR A 23 -21.02 -17.40 -0.99
N THR A 24 -21.33 -17.03 0.26
CA THR A 24 -21.43 -15.63 0.67
C THR A 24 -20.08 -14.93 0.64
N LYS A 25 -19.00 -15.60 1.07
CA LYS A 25 -17.62 -15.07 0.96
C LYS A 25 -17.24 -14.78 -0.50
N LYS A 26 -17.55 -15.71 -1.41
CA LYS A 26 -17.30 -15.53 -2.85
C LYS A 26 -18.10 -14.37 -3.43
N LEU A 27 -19.35 -14.17 -3.00
CA LEU A 27 -20.17 -13.03 -3.40
C LEU A 27 -19.56 -11.70 -2.91
N LEU A 28 -19.19 -11.60 -1.64
CA LEU A 28 -18.56 -10.39 -1.07
C LEU A 28 -17.23 -10.07 -1.76
N ALA A 29 -16.38 -11.08 -2.00
CA ALA A 29 -15.14 -10.92 -2.75
C ALA A 29 -15.39 -10.46 -4.20
N SER A 30 -16.41 -11.01 -4.88
CA SER A 30 -16.78 -10.59 -6.22
C SER A 30 -17.25 -9.13 -6.25
N LEU A 31 -18.11 -8.73 -5.30
CA LEU A 31 -18.56 -7.33 -5.17
C LEU A 31 -17.39 -6.40 -4.93
N PHE A 32 -16.45 -6.80 -4.06
CA PHE A 32 -15.25 -6.03 -3.76
C PHE A 32 -14.35 -5.85 -4.98
N VAL A 33 -14.04 -6.94 -5.70
CA VAL A 33 -13.19 -6.88 -6.91
C VAL A 33 -13.87 -6.06 -8.01
N THR A 34 -15.17 -6.29 -8.26
CA THR A 34 -15.92 -5.52 -9.25
C THR A 34 -15.97 -4.04 -8.91
N GLY A 35 -16.27 -3.68 -7.66
CA GLY A 35 -16.25 -2.29 -7.20
C GLY A 35 -14.84 -1.68 -7.28
N GLY A 36 -13.81 -2.41 -6.86
CA GLY A 36 -12.42 -1.96 -6.88
C GLY A 36 -11.86 -1.71 -8.29
N VAL A 37 -12.34 -2.45 -9.29
CA VAL A 37 -11.98 -2.25 -10.71
C VAL A 37 -12.83 -1.14 -11.34
N LEU A 38 -14.14 -1.11 -11.08
CA LEU A 38 -15.05 -0.13 -11.69
C LEU A 38 -14.85 1.28 -11.13
N LEU A 39 -14.48 1.44 -9.86
CA LEU A 39 -14.28 2.74 -9.24
C LEU A 39 -13.23 3.60 -9.96
N PRO A 40 -11.98 3.15 -10.20
CA PRO A 40 -11.00 3.95 -10.93
C PRO A 40 -11.40 4.19 -12.39
N VAL A 41 -12.08 3.22 -13.03
CA VAL A 41 -12.62 3.40 -14.39
C VAL A 41 -13.69 4.50 -14.41
N GLY A 42 -14.61 4.50 -13.45
CA GLY A 42 -15.64 5.54 -13.30
C GLY A 42 -15.02 6.92 -13.08
N ILE A 43 -14.08 7.03 -12.13
CA ILE A 43 -13.35 8.29 -11.85
C ILE A 43 -12.65 8.80 -13.11
N PHE A 44 -11.98 7.93 -13.85
CA PHE A 44 -11.33 8.29 -15.11
C PHE A 44 -12.35 8.78 -16.15
N LEU A 45 -13.50 8.11 -16.28
CA LEU A 45 -14.56 8.49 -17.22
C LEU A 45 -15.25 9.81 -16.86
N ILE A 46 -15.22 10.27 -15.60
CA ILE A 46 -15.72 11.62 -15.24
C ILE A 46 -15.00 12.68 -16.07
N HIS A 47 -13.70 12.52 -16.27
CA HIS A 47 -12.89 13.49 -17.02
C HIS A 47 -13.22 13.50 -18.52
N TYR A 48 -13.50 12.35 -19.12
CA TYR A 48 -13.66 12.21 -20.58
C TYR A 48 -15.11 12.29 -21.05
N VAL A 49 -16.03 11.73 -20.27
CA VAL A 49 -17.43 11.59 -20.66
C VAL A 49 -18.31 12.58 -19.90
N GLY A 50 -17.83 13.17 -18.79
CA GLY A 50 -18.45 14.30 -18.10
C GLY A 50 -19.98 14.21 -18.09
N LEU A 51 -20.65 15.28 -18.54
CA LEU A 51 -22.11 15.29 -18.79
C LEU A 51 -22.49 14.82 -20.21
N ALA A 52 -21.53 14.55 -21.08
CA ALA A 52 -21.79 14.16 -22.46
C ALA A 52 -22.63 12.88 -22.49
N TYR A 53 -23.77 12.94 -23.18
CA TYR A 53 -24.74 11.85 -23.30
C TYR A 53 -25.39 11.40 -21.97
N SER A 54 -25.27 12.20 -20.90
CA SER A 54 -25.97 11.92 -19.64
C SER A 54 -27.46 12.26 -19.74
N PRO A 55 -28.36 11.42 -19.22
CA PRO A 55 -29.77 11.76 -19.06
C PRO A 55 -30.01 12.78 -17.92
N PHE A 56 -28.98 13.11 -17.13
CA PHE A 56 -29.06 14.04 -16.01
C PHE A 56 -28.35 15.36 -16.32
N ALA A 57 -28.91 16.48 -15.86
CA ALA A 57 -28.37 17.81 -16.10
C ALA A 57 -27.06 18.11 -15.33
N VAL A 58 -26.78 17.35 -14.27
CA VAL A 58 -25.71 17.66 -13.30
C VAL A 58 -24.79 16.49 -12.98
N ILE A 59 -25.16 15.27 -13.38
CA ILE A 59 -24.41 14.05 -13.04
C ILE A 59 -24.03 13.33 -14.32
N GLY A 60 -22.73 13.08 -14.49
CA GLY A 60 -22.20 12.34 -15.63
C GLY A 60 -22.28 10.83 -15.49
N TRP A 61 -22.28 10.08 -16.61
CA TRP A 61 -22.23 8.61 -16.57
C TRP A 61 -21.00 8.08 -15.81
N GLY A 62 -19.85 8.76 -15.92
CA GLY A 62 -18.65 8.43 -15.15
C GLY A 62 -18.86 8.56 -13.63
N SER A 63 -19.63 9.57 -13.20
CA SER A 63 -19.96 9.78 -11.78
C SER A 63 -20.91 8.70 -11.28
N VAL A 64 -21.96 8.38 -12.04
CA VAL A 64 -22.90 7.30 -11.68
C VAL A 64 -22.17 5.97 -11.54
N LEU A 65 -21.24 5.67 -12.46
CA LEU A 65 -20.45 4.45 -12.41
C LEU A 65 -19.51 4.42 -11.20
N ALA A 66 -18.84 5.55 -10.90
CA ALA A 66 -17.97 5.67 -9.73
C ALA A 66 -18.74 5.51 -8.42
N ASP A 67 -19.89 6.16 -8.29
CA ASP A 67 -20.74 6.08 -7.09
C ASP A 67 -21.29 4.66 -6.88
N PHE A 68 -21.74 4.01 -7.96
CA PHE A 68 -22.19 2.62 -7.91
C PHE A 68 -21.05 1.68 -7.49
N ALA A 69 -19.86 1.85 -8.07
CA ALA A 69 -18.69 1.06 -7.70
C ALA A 69 -18.29 1.27 -6.23
N GLY A 70 -18.37 2.52 -5.73
CA GLY A 70 -18.18 2.85 -4.33
C GLY A 70 -19.20 2.16 -3.42
N ALA A 71 -20.47 2.13 -3.81
CA ALA A 71 -21.52 1.42 -3.07
C ALA A 71 -21.27 -0.09 -2.97
N LEU A 72 -20.78 -0.72 -4.05
CA LEU A 72 -20.40 -2.14 -4.04
C LEU A 72 -19.27 -2.41 -3.03
N LEU A 73 -18.25 -1.56 -2.99
CA LEU A 73 -17.14 -1.66 -2.04
C LEU A 73 -17.63 -1.52 -0.60
N ILE A 74 -18.48 -0.53 -0.31
CA ILE A 74 -19.06 -0.33 1.02
C ILE A 74 -19.89 -1.55 1.43
N ALA A 75 -20.74 -2.07 0.55
CA ALA A 75 -21.56 -3.25 0.84
C ALA A 75 -20.69 -4.48 1.16
N ALA A 76 -19.63 -4.70 0.38
CA ALA A 76 -18.67 -5.78 0.64
C ALA A 76 -18.00 -5.59 2.00
N LEU A 77 -17.48 -4.40 2.30
CA LEU A 77 -16.79 -4.09 3.55
C LEU A 77 -17.68 -4.23 4.79
N VAL A 78 -18.92 -3.74 4.72
CA VAL A 78 -19.90 -3.90 5.81
C VAL A 78 -20.24 -5.37 6.02
N GLY A 79 -20.38 -6.14 4.93
CA GLY A 79 -20.56 -7.59 4.99
C GLY A 79 -19.41 -8.27 5.72
N GLU A 80 -18.17 -8.03 5.29
CA GLU A 80 -16.96 -8.61 5.89
C GLU A 80 -16.79 -8.20 7.36
N ALA A 81 -17.03 -6.93 7.70
CA ALA A 81 -16.98 -6.43 9.07
C ALA A 81 -18.06 -7.09 9.96
N TRP A 82 -19.25 -7.33 9.43
CA TRP A 82 -20.31 -8.06 10.14
C TRP A 82 -19.96 -9.53 10.37
N GLY A 83 -19.36 -10.19 9.37
CA GLY A 83 -18.85 -11.56 9.52
C GLY A 83 -17.75 -11.67 10.58
N LEU A 84 -16.87 -10.67 10.65
CA LEU A 84 -15.83 -10.55 11.68
C LEU A 84 -16.42 -10.23 13.07
N TYR A 85 -17.44 -9.38 13.14
CA TYR A 85 -18.15 -9.08 14.40
C TYR A 85 -18.89 -10.32 14.95
N LYS A 86 -19.47 -11.15 14.07
CA LYS A 86 -20.06 -12.43 14.48
C LYS A 86 -19.02 -13.39 15.03
N TYR A 87 -17.83 -13.43 14.44
CA TYR A 87 -16.70 -14.22 14.94
C TYR A 87 -16.29 -13.78 16.36
N SER A 88 -16.15 -12.46 16.59
CA SER A 88 -15.73 -11.93 17.89
C SER A 88 -16.75 -12.13 19.01
N ARG A 89 -18.04 -12.31 18.67
CA ARG A 89 -19.12 -12.64 19.63
C ARG A 89 -19.27 -14.12 19.96
N GLY A 90 -18.31 -14.97 19.56
CA GLY A 90 -18.22 -16.34 20.07
C GLY A 90 -18.79 -17.44 19.16
N ALA A 91 -19.07 -17.14 17.89
CA ALA A 91 -19.29 -18.19 16.88
C ALA A 91 -17.94 -18.83 16.48
N ARG A 92 -17.28 -19.52 17.43
CA ARG A 92 -16.11 -20.37 17.17
C ARG A 92 -16.57 -21.67 16.51
N ALA A 93 -16.86 -21.60 15.21
CA ALA A 93 -16.80 -22.80 14.37
C ALA A 93 -15.32 -23.02 14.04
N ASP A 94 -14.74 -24.10 14.54
CA ASP A 94 -13.36 -24.57 14.33
C ASP A 94 -12.23 -23.74 14.96
N ALA A 95 -12.19 -23.75 16.30
CA ALA A 95 -11.01 -23.29 17.06
C ALA A 95 -9.84 -24.29 17.06
N GLY A 96 -10.05 -25.54 16.60
CA GLY A 96 -9.06 -26.62 16.68
C GLY A 96 -7.89 -26.50 15.69
N GLU A 97 -8.10 -26.01 14.47
CA GLU A 97 -7.00 -25.78 13.51
C GLU A 97 -6.21 -24.49 13.80
N MET A 98 -6.79 -23.56 14.56
CA MET A 98 -6.15 -22.29 14.89
C MET A 98 -5.14 -22.40 16.03
N GLU A 99 -5.30 -23.32 16.97
CA GLU A 99 -4.38 -23.44 18.12
C GLU A 99 -2.98 -23.87 17.66
N ASP A 100 -2.90 -24.69 16.61
CA ASP A 100 -1.64 -25.16 16.00
C ASP A 100 -1.00 -24.08 15.09
N LEU A 101 -1.81 -23.28 14.37
CA LEU A 101 -1.36 -22.09 13.63
C LEU A 101 -0.98 -20.90 14.55
N GLN A 102 -1.43 -20.92 15.80
CA GLN A 102 -1.17 -19.91 16.84
C GLN A 102 0.04 -20.20 17.72
N ALA A 103 0.82 -21.25 17.42
CA ALA A 103 2.14 -21.50 18.02
C ALA A 103 3.20 -20.45 17.56
N GLY A 104 2.93 -19.17 17.85
CA GLY A 104 3.85 -18.21 18.44
C GLY A 104 5.23 -17.99 17.85
N GLY A 105 5.47 -18.24 16.55
CA GLY A 105 6.77 -17.99 15.93
C GLY A 105 7.22 -16.54 16.09
N TRP A 106 8.48 -16.33 16.48
CA TRP A 106 9.08 -15.01 16.68
C TRP A 106 8.93 -14.12 15.44
N ALA A 107 9.14 -14.71 14.25
CA ALA A 107 9.03 -14.04 12.96
C ALA A 107 7.66 -13.40 12.71
N ARG A 108 6.57 -14.11 13.05
CA ARG A 108 5.21 -13.59 12.91
C ARG A 108 4.97 -12.40 13.84
N ARG A 109 5.36 -12.53 15.11
CA ARG A 109 5.19 -11.45 16.09
C ARG A 109 5.99 -10.21 15.71
N ALA A 110 7.25 -10.40 15.28
CA ALA A 110 8.13 -9.33 14.85
C ALA A 110 7.57 -8.58 13.63
N LEU A 111 7.09 -9.31 12.62
CA LEU A 111 6.49 -8.70 11.43
C LEU A 111 5.20 -7.93 11.75
N LEU A 112 4.33 -8.50 12.58
CA LEU A 112 3.07 -7.85 12.96
C LEU A 112 3.31 -6.58 13.78
N SER A 113 4.18 -6.66 14.80
CA SER A 113 4.47 -5.51 15.66
C SER A 113 5.24 -4.42 14.91
N ALA A 114 6.31 -4.79 14.18
CA ALA A 114 7.09 -3.82 13.42
C ALA A 114 6.28 -3.21 12.28
N GLY A 115 5.46 -4.00 11.57
CA GLY A 115 4.58 -3.50 10.54
C GLY A 115 3.55 -2.49 11.08
N THR A 116 2.98 -2.78 12.26
CA THR A 116 2.07 -1.84 12.95
C THR A 116 2.77 -0.54 13.32
N VAL A 117 3.99 -0.64 13.88
CA VAL A 117 4.81 0.54 14.24
C VAL A 117 5.14 1.37 13.00
N LEU A 118 5.53 0.73 11.88
CA LEU A 118 5.80 1.41 10.62
C LEU A 118 4.56 2.15 10.11
N VAL A 119 3.39 1.52 10.06
CA VAL A 119 2.14 2.18 9.64
C VAL A 119 1.83 3.40 10.52
N LEU A 120 1.94 3.26 11.85
CA LEU A 120 1.72 4.37 12.78
C LEU A 120 2.71 5.52 12.56
N LEU A 121 3.99 5.21 12.36
CA LEU A 121 5.02 6.20 12.04
C LEU A 121 4.74 6.89 10.70
N GLY A 122 4.29 6.14 9.70
CA GLY A 122 3.89 6.65 8.40
C GLY A 122 2.76 7.66 8.54
N PHE A 123 1.68 7.31 9.25
CA PHE A 123 0.57 8.23 9.53
C PHE A 123 1.02 9.48 10.29
N LEU A 124 1.85 9.32 11.32
CA LEU A 124 2.35 10.45 12.11
C LEU A 124 3.19 11.40 11.25
N TYR A 125 4.08 10.85 10.43
CA TYR A 125 4.90 11.62 9.50
C TYR A 125 4.04 12.33 8.44
N GLY A 126 3.05 11.64 7.86
CA GLY A 126 2.13 12.23 6.89
C GLY A 126 1.31 13.36 7.48
N ALA A 127 0.79 13.18 8.69
CA ALA A 127 0.06 14.22 9.42
C ALA A 127 0.95 15.45 9.69
N TRP A 128 2.18 15.23 10.17
CA TRP A 128 3.15 16.30 10.39
C TRP A 128 3.49 17.05 9.08
N TYR A 129 3.81 16.32 8.01
CA TYR A 129 4.14 16.90 6.71
C TYR A 129 2.97 17.72 6.15
N SER A 130 1.75 17.19 6.23
CA SER A 130 0.54 17.89 5.78
C SER A 130 0.29 19.18 6.56
N ALA A 131 0.56 19.20 7.87
CA ALA A 131 0.31 20.35 8.71
C ALA A 131 1.38 21.45 8.55
N VAL A 132 2.64 21.08 8.35
CA VAL A 132 3.77 22.02 8.44
C VAL A 132 4.33 22.41 7.07
N ASP A 133 4.46 21.44 6.15
CA ASP A 133 5.23 21.63 4.92
C ASP A 133 4.35 21.71 3.67
N LEU A 134 3.19 21.02 3.65
CA LEU A 134 2.37 20.93 2.45
C LEU A 134 1.88 22.31 1.97
N TYR A 135 1.25 23.08 2.85
CA TYR A 135 0.75 24.42 2.51
C TYR A 135 1.87 25.39 2.12
N ARG A 136 3.02 25.30 2.81
CA ARG A 136 4.19 26.10 2.47
C ARG A 136 4.72 25.78 1.07
N HIS A 137 4.79 24.50 0.72
CA HIS A 137 5.21 24.10 -0.62
C HIS A 137 4.19 24.52 -1.69
N GLU A 138 2.89 24.47 -1.42
CA GLU A 138 1.84 24.93 -2.36
C GLU A 138 1.91 26.45 -2.61
N GLU A 139 2.17 27.23 -1.56
CA GLU A 139 2.39 28.68 -1.67
C GLU A 139 3.66 29.00 -2.47
N GLN A 140 4.76 28.29 -2.19
CA GLN A 140 6.02 28.43 -2.92
C GLN A 140 5.86 28.05 -4.39
N GLU A 141 5.15 26.97 -4.69
CA GLU A 141 4.86 26.53 -6.06
C GLU A 141 4.08 27.61 -6.81
N THR A 142 3.03 28.15 -6.20
CA THR A 142 2.23 29.23 -6.78
C THR A 142 3.07 30.48 -7.05
N THR A 143 3.99 30.82 -6.14
CA THR A 143 4.88 31.98 -6.27
C THR A 143 5.87 31.79 -7.42
N ILE A 144 6.52 30.62 -7.50
CA ILE A 144 7.46 30.29 -8.57
C ILE A 144 6.76 30.32 -9.94
N LEU A 145 5.54 29.77 -10.03
CA LEU A 145 4.78 29.77 -11.29
C LEU A 145 4.39 31.19 -11.73
N LYS A 146 4.00 32.06 -10.79
CA LYS A 146 3.72 33.48 -11.11
C LYS A 146 4.96 34.19 -11.63
N ASN A 147 6.09 34.08 -10.92
CA ASN A 147 7.35 34.69 -11.34
C ASN A 147 7.79 34.19 -12.73
N MET A 148 7.67 32.87 -12.97
CA MET A 148 8.02 32.27 -14.25
C MET A 148 7.21 32.84 -15.41
N ILE A 149 5.90 33.05 -15.22
CA ILE A 149 5.02 33.66 -16.23
C ILE A 149 5.38 35.13 -16.44
N ASP A 150 5.58 35.89 -15.37
CA ASP A 150 5.91 37.32 -15.42
C ASP A 150 7.26 37.57 -16.12
N ASP A 151 8.25 36.72 -15.85
CA ASP A 151 9.58 36.79 -16.47
C ASP A 151 9.59 36.28 -17.92
N ALA A 152 8.82 35.23 -18.23
CA ALA A 152 8.72 34.72 -19.60
C ALA A 152 8.03 35.70 -20.56
N GLY A 153 7.17 36.59 -20.03
CA GLY A 153 6.53 37.66 -20.80
C GLY A 153 7.48 38.75 -21.30
N GLN A 154 8.72 38.79 -20.81
CA GLN A 154 9.72 39.82 -21.14
C GLN A 154 10.95 39.18 -21.80
N PRO A 155 11.27 39.50 -23.08
CA PRO A 155 12.40 38.89 -23.80
C PRO A 155 13.76 39.05 -23.12
N SER A 156 13.95 40.12 -22.33
CA SER A 156 15.18 40.37 -21.56
C SER A 156 15.33 39.47 -20.32
N ASN A 157 14.23 38.83 -19.86
CA ASN A 157 14.18 38.11 -18.60
C ASN A 157 14.10 36.58 -18.78
N LEU A 158 14.31 36.08 -20.01
CA LEU A 158 14.39 34.65 -20.27
C LEU A 158 15.37 33.88 -19.35
N PRO A 159 16.54 34.43 -18.96
CA PRO A 159 17.40 33.77 -17.97
C PRO A 159 16.75 33.66 -16.58
N ALA A 160 15.93 34.63 -16.17
CA ALA A 160 15.21 34.60 -14.90
C ALA A 160 14.08 33.57 -14.93
N ALA A 161 13.32 33.51 -16.03
CA ALA A 161 12.33 32.46 -16.25
C ALA A 161 12.96 31.04 -16.21
N ALA A 162 14.15 30.86 -16.80
CA ALA A 162 14.88 29.59 -16.74
C ALA A 162 15.33 29.23 -15.31
N LEU A 163 15.69 30.22 -14.49
CA LEU A 163 15.98 30.01 -13.07
C LEU A 163 14.74 29.55 -12.31
N GLU A 164 13.57 30.13 -12.59
CA GLU A 164 12.32 29.71 -11.96
C GLU A 164 11.90 28.30 -12.36
N VAL A 165 12.16 27.87 -13.60
CA VAL A 165 11.97 26.46 -14.01
C VAL A 165 12.84 25.53 -13.15
N LYS A 166 14.09 25.91 -12.88
CA LYS A 166 14.98 25.13 -12.00
C LYS A 166 14.47 25.12 -10.56
N ASN A 167 14.01 26.26 -10.04
CA ASN A 167 13.43 26.35 -8.69
C ASN A 167 12.19 25.47 -8.55
N PHE A 168 11.32 25.46 -9.56
CA PHE A 168 10.17 24.58 -9.63
C PHE A 168 10.59 23.11 -9.59
N GLY A 169 11.58 22.72 -10.40
CA GLY A 169 12.12 21.35 -10.41
C GLY A 169 12.67 20.92 -9.05
N ASN A 170 13.39 21.79 -8.34
CA ASN A 170 13.91 21.52 -7.00
C ASN A 170 12.78 21.33 -5.97
N LEU A 171 11.78 22.21 -5.99
CA LEU A 171 10.62 22.13 -5.09
C LEU A 171 9.80 20.86 -5.35
N ALA A 172 9.56 20.53 -6.61
CA ALA A 172 8.87 19.31 -7.01
C ALA A 172 9.64 18.06 -6.55
N GLY A 173 10.97 18.06 -6.70
CA GLY A 173 11.85 17.00 -6.20
C GLY A 173 11.76 16.85 -4.68
N GLU A 174 11.83 17.95 -3.92
CA GLU A 174 11.71 17.92 -2.45
C GLU A 174 10.36 17.35 -2.00
N ARG A 175 9.25 17.79 -2.61
CA ARG A 175 7.91 17.25 -2.32
C ARG A 175 7.84 15.77 -2.65
N ALA A 176 8.32 15.37 -3.83
CA ALA A 176 8.28 13.98 -4.28
C ALA A 176 9.03 13.06 -3.30
N VAL A 177 10.21 13.46 -2.84
CA VAL A 177 11.01 12.68 -1.86
C VAL A 177 10.28 12.55 -0.52
N LYS A 178 9.72 13.64 0.01
CA LYS A 178 8.98 13.60 1.28
C LYS A 178 7.72 12.73 1.19
N ILE A 179 6.97 12.83 0.09
CA ILE A 179 5.78 12.01 -0.16
C ILE A 179 6.16 10.53 -0.38
N ALA A 180 7.23 10.27 -1.13
CA ALA A 180 7.70 8.90 -1.39
C ALA A 180 8.14 8.20 -0.10
N ALA A 181 8.90 8.89 0.77
CA ALA A 181 9.28 8.35 2.07
C ALA A 181 8.06 8.00 2.93
N HIS A 182 7.06 8.88 2.97
CA HIS A 182 5.78 8.60 3.65
C HIS A 182 5.10 7.35 3.10
N SER A 183 4.95 7.25 1.77
CA SER A 183 4.31 6.11 1.12
C SER A 183 5.05 4.82 1.48
N HIS A 184 6.36 4.77 1.29
CA HIS A 184 7.16 3.57 1.53
C HIS A 184 7.10 3.08 2.99
N ILE A 185 7.06 3.99 3.98
CA ILE A 185 6.89 3.59 5.38
C ILE A 185 5.57 2.82 5.57
N ILE A 186 4.46 3.33 5.01
CA ILE A 186 3.15 2.67 5.11
C ILE A 186 3.13 1.38 4.30
N GLU A 187 3.60 1.40 3.06
CA GLU A 187 3.62 0.24 2.17
C GLU A 187 4.39 -0.93 2.79
N PHE A 188 5.59 -0.68 3.34
CA PHE A 188 6.37 -1.70 4.02
C PHE A 188 5.76 -2.14 5.34
N GLY A 189 5.12 -1.21 6.06
CA GLY A 189 4.37 -1.54 7.27
C GLY A 189 3.23 -2.53 7.00
N ILE A 190 2.42 -2.24 5.96
CA ILE A 190 1.36 -3.12 5.51
C ILE A 190 1.95 -4.44 5.02
N LEU A 191 2.98 -4.42 4.16
CA LEU A 191 3.65 -5.63 3.67
C LEU A 191 4.12 -6.53 4.82
N ALA A 192 4.73 -5.96 5.87
CA ALA A 192 5.16 -6.71 7.04
C ALA A 192 3.97 -7.34 7.79
N ILE A 193 2.89 -6.58 8.00
CA ILE A 193 1.64 -7.12 8.60
C ILE A 193 1.14 -8.30 7.77
N LEU A 194 1.05 -8.16 6.45
CA LEU A 194 0.54 -9.21 5.57
C LEU A 194 1.42 -10.46 5.62
N LEU A 195 2.74 -10.28 5.54
CA LEU A 195 3.71 -11.37 5.65
C LEU A 195 3.65 -12.09 6.98
N SER A 196 3.23 -11.42 8.07
CA SER A 196 3.05 -12.06 9.38
C SER A 196 2.02 -13.20 9.33
N PHE A 197 0.98 -13.06 8.51
CA PHE A 197 -0.04 -14.09 8.30
C PHE A 197 0.44 -15.20 7.37
N ILE A 198 1.38 -14.89 6.48
CA ILE A 198 1.96 -15.87 5.55
C ILE A 198 3.03 -16.72 6.23
N GLN A 199 3.64 -16.27 7.34
CA GLN A 199 4.74 -16.97 8.03
C GLN A 199 4.52 -18.47 8.33
N PRO A 200 3.31 -18.93 8.71
CA PRO A 200 3.06 -20.36 8.93
C PRO A 200 3.26 -21.20 7.66
N TYR A 201 3.07 -20.61 6.48
CA TYR A 201 3.21 -21.29 5.18
C TYR A 201 4.64 -21.21 4.60
N VAL A 202 5.55 -20.48 5.24
CA VAL A 202 6.95 -20.36 4.80
C VAL A 202 7.73 -21.58 5.31
N PHE A 203 7.93 -22.56 4.44
CA PHE A 203 8.64 -23.81 4.75
C PHE A 203 10.17 -23.63 4.75
N LEU A 204 10.66 -22.89 5.73
CA LEU A 204 12.08 -22.68 6.01
C LEU A 204 12.38 -23.04 7.47
N SER A 205 13.64 -23.33 7.78
CA SER A 205 14.05 -23.48 9.17
C SER A 205 13.88 -22.16 9.93
N GLU A 206 13.65 -22.24 11.24
CA GLU A 206 13.40 -21.04 12.07
C GLU A 206 14.53 -20.01 11.96
N SER A 207 15.79 -20.47 11.88
CA SER A 207 16.96 -19.61 11.69
C SER A 207 16.91 -18.82 10.38
N TRP A 208 16.51 -19.46 9.27
CA TRP A 208 16.40 -18.78 7.98
C TRP A 208 15.20 -17.85 7.92
N ARG A 209 14.06 -18.28 8.44
CA ARG A 209 12.86 -17.43 8.57
C ARG A 209 13.17 -16.16 9.37
N ARG A 210 13.84 -16.30 10.52
CA ARG A 210 14.29 -15.16 11.34
C ARG A 210 15.21 -14.21 10.58
N ARG A 211 16.22 -14.74 9.86
CA ARG A 211 17.13 -13.91 9.05
C ARG A 211 16.38 -13.12 7.99
N TRP A 212 15.45 -13.74 7.25
CA TRP A 212 14.70 -13.05 6.21
C TRP A 212 13.78 -11.97 6.77
N VAL A 213 13.13 -12.21 7.91
CA VAL A 213 12.37 -11.17 8.61
C VAL A 213 13.26 -10.00 9.05
N GLN A 214 14.46 -10.27 9.58
CA GLN A 214 15.39 -9.21 9.96
C GLN A 214 15.86 -8.38 8.75
N VAL A 215 16.19 -9.05 7.64
CA VAL A 215 16.59 -8.37 6.39
C VAL A 215 15.45 -7.52 5.85
N LEU A 216 14.22 -8.05 5.83
CA LEU A 216 13.02 -7.31 5.40
C LEU A 216 12.82 -6.06 6.26
N LEU A 217 12.80 -6.20 7.58
CA LEU A 217 12.54 -5.09 8.50
C LEU A 217 13.66 -4.04 8.48
N ALA A 218 14.92 -4.47 8.36
CA ALA A 218 16.04 -3.56 8.20
C ALA A 218 15.93 -2.78 6.88
N GLY A 219 15.67 -3.44 5.75
CA GLY A 219 15.46 -2.76 4.47
C GLY A 219 14.28 -1.79 4.48
N SER A 220 13.18 -2.21 5.13
CA SER A 220 11.96 -1.40 5.29
C SER A 220 12.18 -0.12 6.10
N ALA A 221 13.16 -0.10 7.00
CA ALA A 221 13.54 1.09 7.75
C ALA A 221 14.61 1.92 7.02
N ILE A 222 15.64 1.26 6.46
CA ILE A 222 16.76 1.91 5.77
C ILE A 222 16.25 2.74 4.59
N LEU A 223 15.44 2.17 3.70
CA LEU A 223 14.99 2.86 2.49
C LEU A 223 14.34 4.21 2.81
N PRO A 224 13.23 4.31 3.56
CA PRO A 224 12.56 5.59 3.76
C PRO A 224 13.41 6.61 4.52
N ILE A 225 14.26 6.17 5.46
CA ILE A 225 15.17 7.06 6.19
C ILE A 225 16.19 7.68 5.22
N PHE A 226 16.80 6.86 4.37
CA PHE A 226 17.84 7.33 3.47
C PHE A 226 17.28 8.09 2.25
N VAL A 227 16.04 7.79 1.82
CA VAL A 227 15.30 8.64 0.87
C VAL A 227 15.13 10.05 1.44
N LEU A 228 14.73 10.20 2.71
CA LEU A 228 14.65 11.53 3.34
C LEU A 228 16.02 12.23 3.45
N LEU A 229 17.08 11.46 3.70
CA LEU A 229 18.44 11.99 3.77
C LEU A 229 19.01 12.36 2.40
N GLU A 230 18.44 11.89 1.29
CA GLU A 230 18.87 12.26 -0.06
C GLU A 230 18.82 13.78 -0.27
N LEU A 231 17.84 14.46 0.34
CA LEU A 231 17.73 15.92 0.30
C LEU A 231 18.95 16.64 0.91
N LYS A 232 19.69 15.98 1.81
CA LYS A 232 20.84 16.57 2.51
C LYS A 232 22.18 15.99 2.05
N LEU A 233 22.22 14.71 1.75
CA LEU A 233 23.44 13.93 1.47
C LEU A 233 23.56 13.55 -0.01
N GLY A 234 22.55 13.88 -0.82
CA GLY A 234 22.52 13.61 -2.26
C GLY A 234 22.66 12.12 -2.59
N LEU A 235 23.37 11.83 -3.67
CA LEU A 235 23.51 10.50 -4.27
C LEU A 235 23.98 9.41 -3.30
N VAL A 236 24.76 9.75 -2.27
CA VAL A 236 25.23 8.75 -1.29
C VAL A 236 24.07 8.19 -0.50
N ALA A 237 23.16 9.05 -0.05
CA ALA A 237 21.97 8.59 0.66
C ALA A 237 20.99 7.88 -0.28
N GLY A 238 20.83 8.35 -1.52
CA GLY A 238 20.08 7.63 -2.55
C GLY A 238 20.59 6.20 -2.76
N GLY A 239 21.91 6.02 -2.91
CA GLY A 239 22.51 4.69 -3.06
C GLY A 239 22.31 3.77 -1.85
N ILE A 240 22.29 4.32 -0.63
CA ILE A 240 21.98 3.53 0.58
C ILE A 240 20.48 3.16 0.61
N ALA A 241 19.60 4.06 0.17
CA ALA A 241 18.19 3.77 0.04
C ALA A 241 17.93 2.62 -0.94
N ASP A 242 18.64 2.59 -2.07
CA ASP A 242 18.58 1.50 -3.05
C ASP A 242 19.00 0.16 -2.44
N VAL A 243 20.05 0.15 -1.61
CA VAL A 243 20.45 -1.04 -0.85
C VAL A 243 19.32 -1.49 0.08
N GLY A 244 18.66 -0.55 0.76
CA GLY A 244 17.47 -0.84 1.57
C GLY A 244 16.35 -1.50 0.77
N GLY A 245 16.06 -0.99 -0.43
CA GLY A 245 15.08 -1.58 -1.35
C GLY A 245 15.47 -2.99 -1.81
N LEU A 246 16.74 -3.18 -2.17
CA LEU A 246 17.27 -4.49 -2.56
C LEU A 246 17.15 -5.52 -1.42
N MET A 247 17.40 -5.12 -0.17
CA MET A 247 17.20 -5.99 0.99
C MET A 247 15.76 -6.47 1.11
N VAL A 248 14.78 -5.58 0.93
CA VAL A 248 13.35 -5.94 0.93
C VAL A 248 13.06 -6.97 -0.17
N VAL A 249 13.51 -6.72 -1.40
CA VAL A 249 13.31 -7.63 -2.54
C VAL A 249 13.92 -9.01 -2.28
N ILE A 250 15.17 -9.07 -1.82
CA ILE A 250 15.85 -10.35 -1.54
C ILE A 250 15.12 -11.12 -0.43
N ALA A 251 14.66 -10.44 0.63
CA ALA A 251 13.91 -11.08 1.70
C ALA A 251 12.57 -11.65 1.21
N LEU A 252 11.85 -10.92 0.35
CA LEU A 252 10.61 -11.38 -0.27
C LEU A 252 10.85 -12.62 -1.14
N VAL A 253 11.89 -12.61 -1.98
CA VAL A 253 12.26 -13.78 -2.79
C VAL A 253 12.60 -14.97 -1.90
N GLY A 254 13.38 -14.76 -0.84
CA GLY A 254 13.73 -15.82 0.13
C GLY A 254 12.52 -16.45 0.80
N MET A 255 11.55 -15.64 1.23
CA MET A 255 10.30 -16.13 1.82
C MET A 255 9.40 -16.80 0.78
N LEU A 256 9.32 -16.28 -0.44
CA LEU A 256 8.55 -16.88 -1.55
C LEU A 256 9.06 -18.28 -1.88
N VAL A 257 10.38 -18.48 -1.94
CA VAL A 257 10.98 -19.82 -2.12
C VAL A 257 10.53 -20.77 -0.99
N GLY A 258 10.43 -20.27 0.24
CA GLY A 258 9.88 -21.04 1.36
C GLY A 258 8.42 -21.46 1.15
N VAL A 259 7.59 -20.57 0.62
CA VAL A 259 6.18 -20.88 0.30
C VAL A 259 6.08 -21.90 -0.84
N LEU A 260 6.88 -21.75 -1.91
CA LEU A 260 6.89 -22.70 -3.03
C LEU A 260 7.39 -24.09 -2.62
N ARG A 261 8.31 -24.18 -1.65
CA ARG A 261 8.73 -25.45 -1.07
C ARG A 261 7.60 -26.13 -0.29
N GLN A 262 6.75 -25.36 0.39
CA GLN A 262 5.59 -25.89 1.09
C GLN A 262 4.63 -26.57 0.11
N THR A 263 4.26 -25.90 -0.99
CA THR A 263 3.36 -26.46 -2.01
C THR A 263 3.95 -27.71 -2.64
N GLY A 264 5.23 -27.71 -3.04
CA GLY A 264 5.88 -28.91 -3.58
C GLY A 264 5.98 -30.08 -2.58
N SER A 265 6.06 -29.79 -1.28
CA SER A 265 6.03 -30.84 -0.25
C SER A 265 4.64 -31.46 -0.08
N LEU A 266 3.57 -30.68 -0.30
CA LEU A 266 2.19 -31.16 -0.25
C LEU A 266 1.83 -31.96 -1.51
N ASP A 267 2.34 -31.55 -2.68
CA ASP A 267 2.16 -32.28 -3.95
C ASP A 267 2.86 -33.63 -3.94
N SER A 268 4.07 -33.70 -3.37
CA SER A 268 4.80 -34.98 -3.24
C SER A 268 4.15 -35.94 -2.24
N ARG A 269 3.52 -35.42 -1.17
CA ARG A 269 2.78 -36.22 -0.17
C ARG A 269 1.41 -36.70 -0.66
N SER A 270 0.77 -35.95 -1.55
CA SER A 270 -0.56 -36.29 -2.09
C SER A 270 -0.52 -37.31 -3.22
N GLY A 271 0.66 -37.73 -3.68
CA GLY A 271 0.81 -38.83 -4.64
C GLY A 271 0.25 -38.52 -6.04
N VAL A 272 0.11 -37.24 -6.40
CA VAL A 272 -0.42 -36.80 -7.72
C VAL A 272 0.69 -36.70 -8.78
N ALA A 273 1.95 -36.97 -8.43
CA ALA A 273 3.01 -37.15 -9.41
C ALA A 273 2.90 -38.53 -10.07
N ARG A 274 2.18 -38.61 -11.19
CA ARG A 274 2.45 -39.57 -12.27
C ARG A 274 3.34 -38.89 -13.31
#